data_AF-E5ASC9-F1
#
_entry.id   AF-E5ASC9-F1
#
_cell.length_a   1.000
_cell.length_b   1.000
_cell.length_c   1.000
_cell.angle_alpha   90.00
_cell.angle_beta   90.00
_cell.angle_gamma   90.00
#
_symmetry.space_group_name_H-M   'P 1'
#
loop_
_entity.id
_entity.type
_entity.pdbx_description
1 polymer ?
#
loop_
_entity_poly.entity_id
_entity_poly.type
_entity_poly.pdbx_seq_one_letter_code
_entity_poly.pdbx_strand_id
1 'polypeptide(L)' 'MFVNLRGRPYALWRVADERGAELDVLRQNCRAKSAVKSVFKSALCSATVPCRIVTETDSYAFR' A
#
# COMPACT_ATOMS: atom_id res chain seq x y z
N MET A 1 -2.60 -2.41 -7.77
CA MET A 1 -2.19 -3.24 -8.93
C MET A 1 -2.42 -4.71 -8.63
N PHE A 2 -2.61 -5.58 -9.64
CA PHE A 2 -2.52 -7.04 -9.49
C PHE A 2 -1.29 -7.58 -10.21
N VAL A 3 -0.58 -8.54 -9.61
CA VAL A 3 0.61 -9.20 -10.18
C VAL A 3 0.42 -10.72 -10.15
N ASN A 4 0.85 -11.40 -11.20
CA ASN A 4 0.86 -12.87 -11.23
C ASN A 4 2.22 -13.38 -10.74
N LEU A 5 2.20 -14.09 -9.61
CA LEU A 5 3.39 -14.73 -9.04
C LEU A 5 3.17 -16.24 -9.03
N ARG A 6 4.04 -16.99 -9.72
CA ARG A 6 3.95 -18.46 -9.82
C ARG A 6 2.56 -18.96 -10.27
N GLY A 7 1.97 -18.28 -11.24
CA GLY A 7 0.65 -18.63 -11.79
C GLY A 7 -0.55 -18.27 -10.90
N ARG A 8 -0.36 -17.49 -9.82
CA ARG A 8 -1.45 -17.02 -8.96
C ARG A 8 -1.51 -15.48 -8.95
N PRO A 9 -2.71 -14.88 -9.01
CA PRO A 9 -2.86 -13.44 -8.92
C PRO A 9 -2.76 -12.97 -7.47
N TYR A 10 -2.05 -11.86 -7.26
CA TYR A 10 -1.93 -11.20 -5.97
C TYR A 10 -2.22 -9.70 -6.12
N ALA A 11 -2.91 -9.12 -5.15
CA ALA A 11 -2.97 -7.68 -5.00
C ALA A 11 -1.62 -7.18 -4.47
N LEU A 12 -1.06 -6.18 -5.14
CA LEU A 12 0.15 -5.49 -4.70
C LEU A 12 -0.21 -4.07 -4.27
N TRP A 13 0.17 -3.74 -3.04
CA TRP A 13 0.16 -2.40 -2.50
C TRP A 13 1.59 -1.91 -2.45
N ARG A 14 1.85 -0.74 -3.02
CA ARG A 14 3.15 -0.08 -2.96
C ARG A 14 2.95 1.25 -2.25
N VAL A 15 3.79 1.52 -1.27
CA VAL A 15 3.89 2.81 -0.63
C VAL A 15 5.14 3.47 -1.17
N ALA A 16 4.99 4.65 -1.75
CA ALA A 16 6.09 5.45 -2.23
C ALA A 16 6.00 6.86 -1.65
N ASP A 17 7.14 7.53 -1.51
CA ASP A 17 7.17 8.94 -1.16
C ASP A 17 6.80 9.84 -2.35
N GLU A 18 6.77 11.15 -2.11
CA GLU A 18 6.46 12.17 -3.12
C GLU A 18 7.45 12.22 -4.29
N ARG A 19 8.65 11.67 -4.12
CA ARG A 19 9.70 11.59 -5.16
C ARG A 19 9.65 10.27 -5.93
N GLY A 20 8.73 9.37 -5.56
CA GLY A 20 8.57 8.05 -6.16
C GLY A 20 9.51 7.00 -5.57
N ALA A 21 10.21 7.28 -4.48
CA ALA A 21 11.02 6.29 -3.79
C ALA A 21 10.10 5.30 -3.06
N GLU A 22 10.30 4.00 -3.29
CA GLU A 22 9.50 2.96 -2.66
C GLU A 22 9.88 2.82 -1.19
N LEU A 23 8.89 2.97 -0.31
CA LEU A 23 9.04 2.87 1.13
C LEU A 23 8.61 1.49 1.66
N ASP A 24 7.59 0.88 1.05
CA ASP A 24 7.11 -0.46 1.45
C ASP A 24 6.29 -1.13 0.34
N VAL A 25 6.22 -2.46 0.37
CA VAL A 25 5.44 -3.30 -0.55
C VAL A 25 4.71 -4.41 0.18
N LEU A 26 3.39 -4.49 -0.01
CA LEU A 26 2.56 -5.56 0.50
C LEU A 26 1.96 -6.40 -0.61
N ARG A 27 2.18 -7.71 -0.51
CA ARG A 27 1.50 -8.72 -1.31
C ARG A 27 0.32 -9.31 -0.53
N GLN A 28 -0.87 -9.29 -1.12
CA GLN A 28 -2.06 -9.95 -0.57
C GLN A 28 -2.70 -10.90 -1.59
N ASN A 29 -3.23 -12.03 -1.13
CA ASN A 29 -4.04 -12.94 -1.95
C ASN A 29 -5.38 -12.31 -2.36
N CYS A 30 -5.93 -11.44 -1.51
CA CYS A 30 -7.19 -10.74 -1.71
C CYS A 30 -7.07 -9.30 -1.16
N ARG A 31 -7.82 -8.34 -1.71
CA ARG A 31 -7.78 -6.94 -1.23
C ARG A 31 -8.47 -6.83 0.14
N ALA A 32 -7.69 -6.88 1.21
CA ALA A 32 -8.19 -6.77 2.58
C ALA A 32 -7.85 -5.40 3.19
N LYS A 33 -8.86 -4.59 3.49
CA LYS A 33 -8.70 -3.23 4.06
C LYS A 33 -7.87 -3.22 5.36
N SER A 34 -8.04 -4.24 6.19
CA SER A 34 -7.32 -4.40 7.47
C SER A 34 -5.81 -4.58 7.27
N ALA A 35 -5.42 -5.36 6.27
CA ALA A 35 -4.01 -5.61 5.99
C ALA A 35 -3.36 -4.46 5.21
N VAL A 36 -4.14 -3.59 4.56
CA VAL A 36 -3.64 -2.29 4.08
C VAL A 36 -3.34 -1.36 5.26
N LYS A 37 -4.24 -1.27 6.25
CA LYS A 37 -4.03 -0.46 7.47
C LYS A 37 -2.74 -0.81 8.20
N SER A 38 -2.37 -2.09 8.31
CA SER A 38 -1.14 -2.51 8.99
C SER A 38 0.12 -2.04 8.26
N VAL A 39 0.12 -2.07 6.94
CA VAL A 39 1.26 -1.64 6.12
C VAL A 39 1.42 -0.14 6.11
N PHE A 40 0.30 0.59 6.07
CA PHE A 40 0.34 2.03 6.32
C PHE A 40 0.94 2.36 7.68
N LYS A 41 0.51 1.70 8.77
CA LYS A 41 1.10 1.95 10.09
C LYS A 41 2.61 1.68 10.12
N SER A 42 3.06 0.58 9.54
CA SER A 42 4.48 0.22 9.48
C SER A 42 5.29 1.28 8.73
N ALA A 43 4.88 1.63 7.51
CA ALA A 43 5.55 2.63 6.68
C ALA A 43 5.57 4.03 7.33
N LEU A 44 4.48 4.40 8.01
CA LEU A 44 4.35 5.67 8.73
C LEU A 44 5.21 5.73 10.00
N CYS A 45 5.51 4.60 10.64
CA CYS A 45 6.40 4.57 11.80
C CYS A 45 7.87 4.77 11.40
N SER A 46 8.26 4.40 10.18
CA SER A 46 9.64 4.50 9.69
C SER A 46 9.96 5.81 8.95
N ALA A 47 8.97 6.65 8.66
CA ALA A 47 9.11 7.85 7.84
C ALA A 47 8.48 9.07 8.51
N THR A 48 8.86 10.27 8.05
CA THR A 48 8.17 11.52 8.43
C THR A 48 6.69 11.39 8.09
N VAL A 49 5.81 11.65 9.06
CA VAL A 49 4.37 11.47 8.88
C VAL A 49 3.89 12.30 7.68
N PRO A 50 3.41 11.69 6.59
CA PRO A 50 3.00 12.37 5.39
C PRO A 50 1.67 13.10 5.63
N CYS A 51 1.61 14.37 5.20
CA CYS A 51 0.40 15.18 5.31
C CYS A 51 -0.73 14.73 4.37
N ARG A 52 -0.41 13.95 3.32
CA ARG A 52 -1.39 13.49 2.32
C ARG A 52 -0.96 12.15 1.75
N ILE A 53 -1.89 11.20 1.72
CA ILE A 53 -1.74 9.90 1.05
C ILE A 53 -2.61 9.95 -0.20
N VAL A 54 -2.00 9.68 -1.35
CA VAL A 54 -2.71 9.59 -2.63
C VAL A 54 -2.78 8.12 -3.04
N THR A 55 -3.97 7.67 -3.42
CA THR A 55 -4.21 6.34 -3.96
C THR A 55 -4.76 6.47 -5.37
N GLU A 56 -4.31 5.63 -6.31
CA GLU A 56 -5.08 5.37 -7.54
C GLU A 56 -6.46 4.84 -7.10
N THR A 57 -7.50 5.63 -7.29
CA THR A 57 -8.92 5.38 -6.94
C THR A 57 -9.40 3.96 -7.36
N ASP A 58 -10.24 3.22 -6.64
CA ASP A 58 -11.40 3.57 -5.80
C ASP A 58 -11.18 3.58 -4.26
N SER A 59 -11.47 4.73 -3.67
CA SER A 59 -11.93 5.03 -2.29
C SER A 59 -11.36 4.22 -1.08
N TYR A 60 -10.28 4.74 -0.50
CA TYR A 60 -10.00 4.59 0.94
C TYR A 60 -9.67 5.95 1.56
N ALA A 61 -10.69 6.62 2.09
CA ALA A 61 -10.45 7.66 3.09
C ALA A 61 -10.11 6.95 4.41
N PHE A 62 -8.86 7.07 4.86
CA PHE A 62 -8.49 6.72 6.23
C PHE A 62 -9.04 7.81 7.15
N ARG A 63 -10.30 7.66 7.55
CA ARG A 63 -10.81 8.23 8.80
C ARG A 63 -10.43 7.33 9.96
#